data_AF-A0A1I7EHC0-F1
#
_entry.id   AF-A0A1I7EHC0-F1
#
_cell.length_a   1.000
_cell.length_b   1.000
_cell.length_c   1.000
_cell.angle_alpha   90.00
_cell.angle_beta   90.00
_cell.angle_gamma   90.00
#
_symmetry.space_group_name_H-M   'P 1'
#
loop_
_entity.id
_entity.type
_entity.pdbx_description
1 polymer ?
#
loop_
_entity_poly.entity_id
_entity_poly.type
_entity_poly.pdbx_seq_one_letter_code
_entity_poly.pdbx_strand_id
1 'polypeptide(L)' 'MKALFWSAVINGIVAVPLIVVVILLASRNSVTGVLVATKPVVVLGWITAGVMAIAAARMFVPI' A
#
# COMPACT_ATOMS: atom_id res chain seq x y z
N MET A 1 20.04 -2.05 15.89
CA MET A 1 18.89 -2.86 15.43
C MET A 1 17.52 -2.22 15.68
N LYS A 2 17.29 -1.52 16.81
CA LYS A 2 16.00 -0.83 17.07
C LYS A 2 15.56 0.18 15.98
N ALA A 3 16.50 0.92 15.40
CA ALA A 3 16.20 1.88 14.33
C ALA A 3 15.67 1.23 13.04
N LEU A 4 16.18 0.05 12.69
CA LEU A 4 15.73 -0.68 11.50
C LEU A 4 14.31 -1.23 11.71
N PHE A 5 14.01 -1.72 12.92
CA PHE A 5 12.66 -2.18 13.29
C PHE A 5 11.64 -1.02 13.23
N TRP A 6 11.97 0.12 13.85
CA TRP A 6 11.11 1.32 13.79
C TRP A 6 10.92 1.83 12.36
N SER A 7 11.95 1.77 11.51
CA SER A 7 11.84 2.13 10.10
C SER A 7 10.88 1.20 9.35
N ALA A 8 10.95 -0.11 9.57
CA ALA A 8 10.05 -1.08 8.95
C ALA A 8 8.59 -0.89 9.39
N VAL A 9 8.35 -0.61 10.68
CA VAL A 9 7.01 -0.34 11.22
C VAL A 9 6.43 0.93 10.60
N ILE A 10 7.19 2.03 10.60
CA ILE A 10 6.73 3.30 10.02
C ILE A 10 6.49 3.15 8.50
N ASN A 11 7.39 2.50 7.79
CA ASN A 11 7.26 2.27 6.36
C ASN A 11 6.00 1.43 6.05
N GLY A 12 5.74 0.36 6.79
CA GLY A 12 4.55 -0.46 6.64
C GLY A 12 3.24 0.32 6.86
N ILE A 13 3.20 1.22 7.84
CA ILE A 13 2.02 2.06 8.12
C ILE A 13 1.81 3.12 7.04
N VAL A 14 2.86 3.77 6.56
CA VAL A 14 2.78 4.85 5.56
C VAL A 14 2.51 4.31 4.15
N ALA A 15 3.02 3.12 3.83
CA ALA A 15 2.84 2.51 2.51
C ALA A 15 1.37 2.16 2.20
N VAL A 16 0.59 1.70 3.19
CA VAL A 16 -0.82 1.32 3.00
C VAL A 16 -1.68 2.48 2.47
N PRO A 17 -1.77 3.65 3.14
CA PRO A 17 -2.56 4.78 2.64
C PRO A 17 -1.97 5.34 1.33
N LEU A 18 -0.65 5.31 1.16
CA LEU A 18 -0.01 5.74 -0.08
C LEU A 18 -0.44 4.89 -1.27
N ILE A 19 -0.41 3.55 -1.14
CA ILE A 19 -0.84 2.62 -2.19
C ILE A 19 -2.32 2.82 -2.52
N VAL A 20 -3.17 3.01 -1.50
CA VAL A 20 -4.60 3.30 -1.70
C VAL A 20 -4.80 4.58 -2.52
N VAL A 21 -4.10 5.67 -2.16
CA VAL A 21 -4.17 6.94 -2.90
C VAL A 21 -3.64 6.78 -4.32
N VAL A 22 -2.52 6.08 -4.52
CA VAL A 22 -1.94 5.83 -5.84
C VAL A 22 -2.90 5.03 -6.71
N ILE A 23 -3.56 3.99 -6.19
CA ILE A 23 -4.55 3.20 -6.95
C ILE A 23 -5.76 4.06 -7.31
N LEU A 24 -6.25 4.90 -6.39
CA LEU A 24 -7.36 5.83 -6.64
C LEU A 24 -7.00 6.84 -7.73
N LEU A 25 -5.78 7.38 -7.73
CA LEU A 25 -5.28 8.28 -8.76
C LEU A 25 -5.07 7.56 -10.10
N ALA A 26 -4.48 6.36 -10.06
CA ALA A 26 -4.18 5.55 -11.25
C ALA A 26 -5.45 4.98 -11.92
N SER A 27 -6.53 4.81 -11.16
CA SER A 27 -7.84 4.41 -11.66
C SER A 27 -8.62 5.59 -12.27
N ARG A 28 -8.17 6.84 -12.10
CA ARG A 28 -8.80 8.02 -12.69
C ARG A 28 -8.08 8.38 -14.00
N ASN A 29 -8.81 8.22 -15.11
CA ASN A 29 -8.37 8.60 -16.46
C ASN A 29 -7.92 10.09 -16.52
N SER A 30 -8.56 10.94 -15.71
CA SER A 30 -8.24 12.36 -15.58
C SER A 30 -6.84 12.67 -15.03
N VAL A 31 -6.18 11.74 -14.34
CA VAL A 31 -4.89 12.00 -13.66
C VAL A 31 -3.73 11.26 -14.34
N THR A 32 -4.00 10.05 -14.85
CA THR A 32 -2.98 9.19 -15.51
C THR A 32 -2.97 9.35 -17.04
N GLY A 33 -3.96 10.04 -17.61
CA GLY A 33 -4.06 10.27 -19.05
C GLY A 33 -4.26 8.96 -19.81
N VAL A 34 -3.36 8.67 -20.75
CA VAL A 34 -3.51 7.56 -21.73
C VAL A 34 -3.28 6.18 -21.10
N LEU A 35 -2.56 6.08 -19.97
CA LEU A 35 -2.20 4.82 -19.34
C LEU A 35 -2.96 4.58 -18.03
N VAL A 36 -4.29 4.47 -18.11
CA VAL A 36 -5.11 4.13 -16.95
C VAL A 36 -4.77 2.74 -16.45
N ALA A 37 -4.68 2.58 -15.12
CA ALA A 37 -4.51 1.29 -14.50
C ALA A 37 -5.63 0.34 -14.97
N THR A 38 -5.25 -0.72 -15.67
CA THR A 38 -6.17 -1.77 -16.08
C THR A 38 -6.73 -2.49 -14.84
N LYS A 39 -7.96 -3.01 -14.94
CA LYS A 39 -8.64 -3.73 -13.85
C LYS A 39 -7.74 -4.72 -13.06
N PRO A 40 -6.89 -5.57 -13.69
CA PRO A 40 -5.95 -6.43 -12.96
C PRO A 40 -4.93 -5.66 -12.11
N VAL A 41 -4.42 -4.52 -12.56
CA VAL A 41 -3.46 -3.69 -11.81
C VAL A 41 -4.11 -3.10 -10.57
N VAL A 42 -5.37 -2.66 -10.68
CA VAL A 42 -6.14 -2.16 -9.53
C VAL A 42 -6.37 -3.26 -8.50
N VAL A 43 -6.74 -4.48 -8.94
CA VAL A 43 -6.93 -5.63 -8.04
C VAL A 43 -5.61 -6.01 -7.35
N LEU A 44 -4.50 -6.09 -8.08
CA LEU A 44 -3.18 -6.37 -7.52
C LEU A 44 -2.75 -5.30 -6.50
N GLY A 45 -3.03 -4.04 -6.78
CA GLY A 45 -2.77 -2.94 -5.85
C GLY A 45 -3.55 -3.11 -4.54
N TRP A 46 -4.84 -3.45 -4.62
CA TRP A 46 -5.67 -3.71 -3.43
C TRP A 46 -5.20 -4.92 -2.64
N ILE A 47 -4.77 -6.00 -3.32
CA ILE A 47 -4.18 -7.18 -2.67
C ILE A 47 -2.90 -6.78 -1.92
N THR A 48 -2.02 -6.02 -2.56
CA THR A 48 -0.77 -5.53 -1.94
C THR A 48 -1.06 -4.71 -0.70
N ALA A 49 -1.99 -3.75 -0.78
CA ALA A 49 -2.40 -2.94 0.35
C ALA A 49 -2.96 -3.79 1.50
N GLY A 50 -3.80 -4.79 1.19
CA GLY A 50 -4.36 -5.71 2.18
C GLY A 50 -3.30 -6.55 2.88
N VAL A 51 -2.37 -7.15 2.13
CA VAL A 51 -1.27 -7.95 2.69
C VAL A 51 -0.35 -7.11 3.57
N MET A 52 0.02 -5.91 3.13
CA MET A 52 0.85 -4.99 3.91
C MET A 52 0.15 -4.54 5.20
N ALA A 53 -1.16 -4.26 5.14
CA ALA A 53 -1.93 -3.89 6.32
C ALA A 53 -1.98 -5.04 7.35
N ILE A 54 -2.17 -6.29 6.90
CA ILE A 54 -2.17 -7.47 7.78
C ILE A 54 -0.78 -7.66 8.41
N ALA A 55 0.29 -7.53 7.64
CA ALA A 55 1.66 -7.66 8.13
C ALA A 55 2.01 -6.56 9.14
N ALA A 56 1.65 -5.31 8.86
CA ALA A 56 1.83 -4.18 9.77
C ALA A 56 1.03 -4.39 11.06
N ALA A 57 -0.24 -4.82 10.98
CA ALA A 57 -1.07 -5.13 12.15
C ALA A 57 -0.45 -6.26 13.00
N ARG A 58 0.10 -7.30 12.37
CA ARG A 58 0.83 -8.39 13.07
C ARG A 58 2.06 -7.90 13.82
N MET A 59 2.77 -6.87 13.33
CA MET A 59 3.91 -6.29 14.05
C MET A 59 3.52 -5.58 15.35
N PHE A 60 2.27 -5.13 15.48
CA PHE A 60 1.74 -4.52 16.71
C PHE A 60 1.19 -5.52 17.71
N VAL A 61 1.02 -6.79 17.33
CA VAL A 61 0.60 -7.86 18.24
C VAL A 61 1.86 -8.48 18.84
N PRO A 62 2.18 -8.25 20.13
CA PRO A 62 3.22 -9.01 20.79
C PRO A 62 2.78 -10.49 20.85
N ILE A 63 3.62 -11.38 20.30
CA ILE A 63 3.55 -12.83 20.47
C ILE A 63 4.30 -13.20 21.74
#